data_AF-A0A3M3KCI7-F1
#
_entry.id   AF-A0A3M3KCI7-F1
#
_cell.length_a   1.000
_cell.length_b   1.000
_cell.length_c   1.000
_cell.angle_alpha   90.00
_cell.angle_beta   90.00
_cell.angle_gamma   90.00
#
_symmetry.space_group_name_H-M   'P 1'
#
loop_
_entity.id
_entity.type
_entity.pdbx_description
1 polymer ?
#
loop_
_entity_poly.entity_id
_entity_poly.type
_entity_poly.pdbx_seq_one_letter_code
_entity_poly.pdbx_strand_id
1 'polypeptide(L)'
;MTEMIMRSLDDTSRLLGILHGTDFTKPKKIVIKDQDRSGEQNKKLHASLTDIANQVEHAGRKWDVLIWKRLLTAAWLREAGDQPQLIPAVDGHGFDVVYERTSKLTVAQCASLLEWIAAFGAEHDVRWSQKDLWEGRY
;
A
#
# COMPACT_ATOMS: atom_id res chain seq x y z
N MET A 1 -5.99 -7.19 14.63
CA MET A 1 -5.08 -8.26 14.17
C MET A 1 -3.84 -8.14 15.04
N THR A 2 -3.49 -9.16 15.80
CA THR A 2 -2.29 -9.11 16.66
C THR A 2 -1.10 -9.53 15.81
N GLU A 3 -0.15 -8.62 15.60
CA GLU A 3 1.09 -8.89 14.88
C GLU A 3 2.24 -8.99 15.88
N MET A 4 3.08 -10.01 15.75
CA MET A 4 4.29 -10.19 16.55
C MET A 4 5.43 -10.59 15.61
N ILE A 5 6.58 -9.93 15.73
CA ILE A 5 7.79 -10.27 14.99
C ILE A 5 8.64 -11.16 15.88
N MET A 6 8.98 -12.35 15.40
CA MET A 6 9.99 -13.21 16.02
C MET A 6 11.32 -12.98 15.32
N ARG A 7 12.31 -12.45 16.05
CA ARG A 7 13.68 -12.23 15.54
C ARG A 7 14.60 -13.40 15.86
N SER A 8 14.35 -14.07 16.98
CA SER A 8 15.04 -15.29 17.38
C SER A 8 14.08 -16.24 18.09
N LEU A 9 14.55 -17.45 18.39
CA LEU A 9 13.80 -18.41 19.21
C LEU A 9 13.52 -17.87 20.63
N ASP A 10 14.24 -16.86 21.10
CA ASP A 10 14.02 -16.25 22.41
C ASP A 10 12.66 -15.51 22.48
N ASP A 11 12.10 -15.10 21.34
CA ASP A 11 10.77 -14.50 21.26
C ASP A 11 9.63 -15.53 21.47
N THR A 12 9.94 -16.83 21.54
CA THR A 12 8.93 -17.91 21.72
C THR A 12 8.14 -17.73 23.01
N SER A 13 8.78 -17.26 24.09
CA SER A 13 8.12 -17.02 25.38
C SER A 13 7.00 -15.98 25.26
N ARG A 14 7.17 -14.96 24.40
CA ARG A 14 6.13 -13.95 24.14
C ARG A 14 5.00 -14.51 23.29
N LEU A 15 5.30 -15.32 22.28
CA LEU A 15 4.28 -15.99 21.47
C LEU A 15 3.37 -16.85 22.35
N LEU A 16 3.97 -17.68 23.22
CA LEU A 16 3.23 -18.54 24.13
C LEU A 16 2.33 -17.76 25.08
N GLY A 17 2.79 -16.59 25.56
CA GLY A 17 1.95 -15.69 26.36
C GLY A 17 0.71 -15.21 25.62
N ILE A 18 0.85 -14.81 24.34
CA ILE A 18 -0.28 -14.40 23.50
C ILE A 18 -1.25 -15.56 23.27
N LEU A 19 -0.72 -16.75 22.98
CA LEU A 19 -1.55 -17.94 22.75
C LEU A 19 -2.35 -18.29 24.00
N HIS A 20 -1.72 -18.36 25.18
CA HIS A 20 -2.43 -18.65 26.42
C HIS A 20 -3.46 -17.59 26.82
N GLY A 21 -3.22 -16.32 26.48
CA GLY A 21 -4.17 -15.24 26.73
C GLY A 21 -5.29 -15.13 25.69
N THR A 22 -5.24 -15.90 24.60
CA THR A 22 -6.23 -15.82 23.53
C THR A 22 -7.38 -16.80 23.78
N ASP A 23 -8.61 -16.29 23.68
CA ASP A 23 -9.79 -17.13 23.69
C ASP A 23 -9.97 -17.88 22.34
N PHE A 24 -9.92 -19.20 22.40
CA PHE A 24 -10.09 -20.13 21.28
C PHE A 24 -11.49 -20.76 21.20
N THR A 25 -12.49 -20.23 21.91
CA THR A 25 -13.90 -20.65 21.75
C THR A 25 -14.39 -20.61 20.30
N LYS A 26 -13.81 -19.73 19.47
CA LYS A 26 -13.95 -19.73 18.02
C LYS A 26 -12.60 -20.00 17.35
N PRO A 27 -12.56 -20.77 16.25
CA PRO A 27 -11.31 -21.08 15.55
C PRO A 27 -10.59 -19.79 15.10
N LYS A 28 -9.28 -19.75 15.30
CA LYS A 28 -8.40 -18.64 14.91
C LYS A 28 -7.44 -19.12 13.82
N LYS A 29 -7.19 -18.27 12.82
CA LYS A 29 -6.17 -18.50 11.81
C LYS A 29 -4.86 -17.87 12.27
N ILE A 30 -3.84 -18.68 12.50
CA ILE A 30 -2.47 -18.24 12.78
C ILE A 30 -1.70 -18.23 11.45
N VAL A 31 -1.00 -17.13 11.14
CA VAL A 31 -0.22 -16.99 9.91
C VAL A 31 1.21 -16.66 10.29
N ILE A 32 2.13 -17.55 9.95
CA ILE A 32 3.57 -17.31 10.01
C ILE A 32 4.00 -16.98 8.58
N LYS A 33 4.59 -15.81 8.42
CA LYS A 33 5.13 -15.33 7.15
C LYS A 33 6.47 -14.68 7.42
N ASP A 34 7.35 -14.72 6.43
CA ASP A 34 8.59 -13.95 6.49
C ASP A 34 8.29 -12.47 6.70
N GLN A 35 9.24 -11.75 7.30
CA GLN A 35 9.14 -10.30 7.39
C GLN A 35 9.19 -9.73 5.97
N ASP A 36 8.02 -9.47 5.43
CA ASP A 36 7.87 -8.80 4.15
C ASP A 36 8.50 -7.41 4.24
N ARG A 37 9.57 -7.15 3.48
CA ARG A 37 9.99 -5.77 3.15
C ARG A 37 8.82 -4.97 2.54
N SER A 38 7.85 -5.68 1.94
CA SER A 38 6.57 -5.17 1.46
C SER A 38 5.74 -4.47 2.56
N GLY A 39 5.88 -4.83 3.84
CA GLY A 39 5.17 -4.15 4.93
C GLY A 39 5.62 -2.70 5.13
N GLU A 40 6.92 -2.43 5.04
CA GLU A 40 7.47 -1.07 5.13
C GLU A 40 7.16 -0.26 3.87
N GLN A 41 7.30 -0.86 2.69
CA GLN A 41 6.92 -0.23 1.43
C GLN A 41 5.43 0.12 1.38
N ASN A 42 4.55 -0.78 1.84
CA ASN A 42 3.12 -0.49 1.94
C ASN A 42 2.84 0.65 2.92
N LYS A 43 3.50 0.66 4.09
CA LYS A 43 3.37 1.78 5.04
C LYS A 43 3.82 3.11 4.41
N LYS A 44 4.95 3.11 3.70
CA LYS A 44 5.46 4.29 2.97
C LYS A 44 4.46 4.73 1.90
N LEU A 45 3.95 3.80 1.10
CA LEU A 45 2.97 4.06 0.06
C LEU A 45 1.69 4.69 0.64
N HIS A 46 1.14 4.10 1.70
CA HIS A 46 -0.05 4.63 2.37
C HIS A 46 0.19 6.02 2.98
N ALA A 47 1.37 6.27 3.56
CA ALA A 47 1.73 7.59 4.06
C ALA A 47 1.83 8.63 2.94
N SER A 48 2.56 8.34 1.86
CA SER A 48 2.68 9.22 0.70
C SER A 48 1.33 9.55 0.07
N LEU A 49 0.45 8.56 -0.07
CA LEU A 49 -0.90 8.77 -0.59
C LEU A 49 -1.75 9.66 0.33
N THR A 50 -1.57 9.54 1.65
CA THR A 50 -2.26 10.38 2.63
C THR A 50 -1.77 11.83 2.55
N ASP A 51 -0.46 12.02 2.42
CA ASP A 51 0.13 13.35 2.27
C ASP A 51 -0.37 14.05 1.00
N ILE A 52 -0.46 13.33 -0.12
CA ILE A 52 -1.03 13.83 -1.38
C ILE A 52 -2.51 14.17 -1.20
N ALA A 53 -3.30 13.27 -0.61
CA ALA A 53 -4.74 13.48 -0.42
C ALA A 53 -5.05 14.75 0.39
N ASN A 54 -4.22 15.08 1.36
CA ASN A 54 -4.38 16.27 2.19
C ASN A 54 -3.96 17.57 1.47
N GLN A 55 -3.03 17.50 0.53
CA GLN A 55 -2.34 18.67 -0.02
C GLN A 55 -2.77 19.00 -1.45
N VAL A 56 -3.08 18.00 -2.27
CA VAL A 56 -3.29 18.16 -3.71
C VAL A 56 -4.78 18.16 -4.06
N GLU A 57 -5.18 19.14 -4.88
CA GLU A 57 -6.49 19.19 -5.53
C GLU A 57 -6.40 18.68 -6.96
N HIS A 58 -7.36 17.86 -7.37
CA HIS A 58 -7.45 17.33 -8.73
C HIS A 58 -8.89 17.42 -9.24
N ALA A 59 -9.08 17.90 -10.46
CA ALA A 59 -10.41 18.13 -11.05
C ALA A 59 -11.32 19.00 -10.15
N GLY A 60 -10.75 20.05 -9.54
CA GLY A 60 -11.49 21.03 -8.75
C GLY A 60 -11.91 20.57 -7.35
N ARG A 61 -11.41 19.43 -6.85
CA ARG A 61 -11.64 18.99 -5.47
C ARG A 61 -10.49 18.17 -4.90
N LYS A 62 -10.47 18.01 -3.58
CA LYS A 62 -9.66 16.99 -2.89
C LYS A 62 -10.36 15.64 -2.93
N TRP A 63 -9.56 14.60 -3.03
CA TRP A 63 -10.02 13.22 -3.07
C TRP A 63 -9.50 12.44 -1.87
N ASP A 64 -10.21 11.38 -1.50
CA ASP A 64 -9.74 10.49 -0.46
C ASP A 64 -8.49 9.70 -0.90
N VAL A 65 -7.82 9.09 0.08
CA VAL A 65 -6.60 8.29 -0.13
C VAL A 65 -6.85 7.12 -1.08
N LEU A 66 -8.05 6.53 -1.07
CA LEU A 66 -8.38 5.37 -1.90
C LEU A 66 -8.51 5.76 -3.38
N ILE A 67 -9.10 6.92 -3.66
CA ILE A 67 -9.23 7.48 -5.00
C ILE A 67 -7.87 7.94 -5.50
N TRP A 68 -7.07 8.64 -4.68
CA TRP A 68 -5.70 8.99 -5.05
C TRP A 68 -4.84 7.77 -5.37
N LYS A 69 -4.99 6.67 -4.60
CA LYS A 69 -4.33 5.41 -4.93
C LYS A 69 -4.69 4.94 -6.35
N ARG A 70 -5.98 4.96 -6.71
CA ARG A 70 -6.45 4.57 -8.05
C ARG A 70 -5.87 5.49 -9.13
N LEU A 71 -5.92 6.81 -8.93
CA LEU A 71 -5.45 7.80 -9.89
C LEU A 71 -3.94 7.69 -10.17
N LEU A 72 -3.12 7.61 -9.12
CA LEU A 72 -1.65 7.54 -9.28
C LEU A 72 -1.22 6.19 -9.84
N THR A 73 -1.83 5.08 -9.38
CA THR A 73 -1.53 3.77 -9.99
C THR A 73 -1.97 3.72 -11.45
N ALA A 74 -3.09 4.36 -11.82
CA ALA A 74 -3.51 4.46 -13.20
C ALA A 74 -2.50 5.21 -14.07
N ALA A 75 -1.97 6.32 -13.57
CA ALA A 75 -0.98 7.13 -14.28
C ALA A 75 0.33 6.38 -14.45
N TRP A 76 0.84 5.79 -13.36
CA TRP A 76 2.04 4.96 -13.37
C TRP A 76 1.94 3.76 -14.35
N LEU A 77 0.81 3.04 -14.36
CA LEU A 77 0.62 1.91 -15.29
C LEU A 77 0.65 2.37 -16.76
N ARG A 78 0.01 3.50 -17.08
CA ARG A 78 0.04 4.05 -18.44
C ARG A 78 1.45 4.41 -18.89
N GLU A 79 2.28 4.92 -17.99
CA GLU A 79 3.69 5.20 -18.29
C GLU A 79 4.53 3.93 -18.42
N ALA A 80 4.23 2.90 -17.64
CA ALA A 80 4.85 1.58 -17.76
C ALA A 80 4.45 0.82 -19.04
N GLY A 81 3.51 1.35 -19.83
CA GLY A 81 2.98 0.73 -21.05
C GLY A 81 1.77 -0.19 -20.83
N ASP A 82 1.33 -0.33 -19.57
CA ASP A 82 0.13 -1.09 -19.22
C ASP A 82 -1.13 -0.22 -19.36
N GLN A 83 -2.16 -0.77 -19.99
CA GLN A 83 -3.41 -0.05 -20.23
C GLN A 83 -4.53 -0.60 -19.34
N PRO A 84 -5.16 0.25 -18.50
CA PRO A 84 -6.35 -0.15 -17.78
C PRO A 84 -7.50 -0.45 -18.74
N GLN A 85 -8.31 -1.45 -18.39
CA GLN A 85 -9.46 -1.84 -19.19
C GLN A 85 -10.66 -0.98 -18.83
N LEU A 86 -11.23 -0.29 -19.81
CA LEU A 86 -12.52 0.38 -19.67
C LEU A 86 -13.62 -0.61 -20.06
N ILE A 87 -14.42 -1.04 -19.10
CA ILE A 87 -15.46 -2.06 -19.29
C ILE A 87 -16.81 -1.43 -18.98
N PRO A 88 -17.88 -1.71 -19.74
CA PRO A 88 -19.23 -1.31 -19.36
C PRO A 88 -19.58 -1.84 -17.96
N ALA A 89 -20.20 -0.98 -17.14
CA ALA A 89 -20.59 -1.35 -15.79
C ALA A 89 -21.58 -2.52 -15.82
N VAL A 90 -21.42 -3.47 -14.90
CA VAL A 90 -22.22 -4.71 -14.88
C VAL A 90 -23.71 -4.45 -14.63
N ASP A 91 -24.04 -3.32 -13.99
CA ASP A 91 -25.41 -2.85 -13.77
C ASP A 91 -25.99 -2.07 -14.95
N GLY A 92 -25.21 -1.88 -16.02
CA GLY A 92 -25.58 -1.11 -17.21
C GLY A 92 -25.50 0.41 -17.02
N HIS A 93 -25.04 0.89 -15.87
CA HIS A 93 -24.99 2.31 -15.53
C HIS A 93 -23.57 2.87 -15.59
N GLY A 94 -23.06 3.03 -16.80
CA GLY A 94 -21.78 3.71 -17.07
C GLY A 94 -20.63 2.74 -17.37
N PHE A 95 -19.45 3.07 -16.86
CA PHE A 95 -18.23 2.34 -17.16
C PHE A 95 -17.38 2.16 -15.91
N ASP A 96 -16.77 0.99 -15.78
CA ASP A 96 -15.77 0.66 -14.80
C ASP A 96 -14.39 0.69 -15.44
N VAL A 97 -13.45 1.38 -14.78
CA VAL A 97 -12.04 1.30 -15.14
C VAL A 97 -11.40 0.22 -14.27
N VAL A 98 -11.09 -0.91 -14.90
CA VAL A 98 -10.45 -2.06 -14.27
C VAL A 98 -8.94 -1.97 -14.50
N TYR A 99 -8.23 -1.76 -13.40
CA TYR A 99 -6.77 -1.82 -13.37
C TYR A 99 -6.32 -3.25 -13.08
N GLU A 100 -5.19 -3.67 -13.65
CA GLU A 100 -4.55 -4.91 -13.22
C GLU A 100 -4.21 -4.85 -11.72
N ARG A 101 -4.22 -6.03 -11.07
CA ARG A 101 -4.34 -6.15 -9.60
C ARG A 101 -3.21 -5.43 -8.85
N THR A 102 -3.50 -4.22 -8.36
CA THR A 102 -2.64 -3.49 -7.40
C THR A 102 -2.49 -4.23 -6.06
N SER A 103 -3.38 -5.18 -5.75
CA SER A 103 -3.29 -6.05 -4.57
C SER A 103 -2.21 -7.13 -4.67
N LYS A 104 -1.54 -7.26 -5.83
CA LYS A 104 -0.44 -8.19 -6.07
C LYS A 104 0.78 -7.49 -6.69
N LEU A 105 0.99 -6.21 -6.41
CA LEU A 105 2.24 -5.56 -6.81
C LEU A 105 3.41 -6.33 -6.18
N THR A 106 4.37 -6.72 -7.01
CA THR A 106 5.65 -7.24 -6.52
C THR A 106 6.40 -6.13 -5.77
N VAL A 107 7.40 -6.51 -4.96
CA VAL A 107 8.27 -5.55 -4.24
C VAL A 107 8.91 -4.54 -5.20
N ALA A 108 9.32 -5.00 -6.39
CA ALA A 108 9.90 -4.14 -7.42
C ALA A 108 8.88 -3.16 -8.01
N GLN A 109 7.66 -3.63 -8.31
CA GLN A 109 6.58 -2.77 -8.78
C GLN A 109 6.16 -1.73 -7.73
N CYS A 110 6.12 -2.13 -6.45
CA CYS A 110 5.80 -1.21 -5.36
C CYS A 110 6.88 -0.11 -5.22
N ALA A 111 8.16 -0.48 -5.34
CA ALA A 111 9.26 0.48 -5.35
C ALA A 111 9.16 1.46 -6.54
N SER A 112 8.91 0.95 -7.75
CA SER A 112 8.73 1.79 -8.94
C SER A 112 7.53 2.74 -8.81
N LEU A 113 6.41 2.26 -8.28
CA LEU A 113 5.24 3.11 -8.02
C LEU A 113 5.56 4.20 -6.96
N LEU A 114 6.32 3.87 -5.92
CA LEU A 114 6.74 4.84 -4.91
C LEU A 114 7.64 5.93 -5.48
N GLU A 115 8.59 5.59 -6.36
CA GLU A 115 9.43 6.55 -7.08
C GLU A 115 8.58 7.48 -7.95
N TRP A 116 7.61 6.90 -8.67
CA TRP A 116 6.68 7.68 -9.49
C TRP A 116 5.85 8.66 -8.65
N ILE A 117 5.33 8.20 -7.50
CA ILE A 117 4.58 9.04 -6.55
C ILE A 117 5.46 10.15 -5.98
N ALA A 118 6.74 9.87 -5.72
CA ALA A 118 7.68 10.88 -5.24
C ALA A 118 7.92 11.97 -6.29
N ALA A 119 8.05 11.61 -7.57
CA ALA A 119 8.15 12.55 -8.67
C ALA A 119 6.89 13.42 -8.79
N PHE A 120 5.70 12.78 -8.81
CA PHE A 120 4.42 13.50 -8.81
C PHE A 120 4.29 14.47 -7.62
N GLY A 121 4.66 14.03 -6.42
CA GLY A 121 4.60 14.90 -5.24
C GLY A 121 5.60 16.06 -5.32
N ALA A 122 6.76 15.89 -5.95
CA ALA A 122 7.72 16.98 -6.17
C ALA A 122 7.17 18.03 -7.15
N GLU A 123 6.47 17.62 -8.20
CA GLU A 123 5.80 18.55 -9.15
C GLU A 123 4.67 19.34 -8.49
N HIS A 124 4.07 18.80 -7.44
CA HIS A 124 2.96 19.39 -6.69
C HIS A 124 3.37 19.98 -5.32
N ASP A 125 4.67 20.15 -5.07
CA ASP A 125 5.22 20.70 -3.82
C ASP A 125 4.70 20.01 -2.53
N VAL A 126 4.46 18.70 -2.60
CA VAL A 126 3.93 17.89 -1.51
C VAL A 126 4.97 17.77 -0.39
N ARG A 127 4.56 18.08 0.83
CA ARG A 127 5.38 17.90 2.04
C ARG A 127 5.17 16.50 2.60
N TRP A 128 6.22 15.70 2.59
CA TRP A 128 6.18 14.32 3.09
C TRP A 128 6.26 14.27 4.62
N SER A 129 5.34 13.52 5.25
CA SER A 129 5.29 13.31 6.69
C SER A 129 6.18 12.16 7.16
N GLN A 130 6.41 11.17 6.29
CA GLN A 130 7.37 10.10 6.56
C GLN A 130 8.81 10.56 6.33
N LYS A 131 9.67 10.32 7.34
CA LYS A 131 11.12 10.42 7.17
C LYS A 131 11.60 9.29 6.28
N ASP A 132 12.49 9.60 5.35
CA ASP A 132 13.11 8.61 4.50
C ASP A 132 14.07 7.76 5.34
N LEU A 133 13.60 6.60 5.80
CA LEU A 133 14.41 5.60 6.51
C LEU A 133 15.19 4.72 5.51
N TRP A 134 15.71 5.33 4.44
CA TRP A 134 16.55 4.63 3.47
C TRP A 134 18.01 4.60 3.99
N GLU A 135 18.38 3.53 4.67
CA GLU A 135 19.75 3.31 5.16
C GLU A 135 20.75 2.88 4.07
N GLY A 136 20.42 3.01 2.78
CA GLY A 136 21.40 2.96 1.68
C GLY A 136 22.35 1.76 1.67
N ARG A 137 21.88 0.53 1.92
CA ARG A 137 22.70 -0.68 1.75
C ARG A 137 22.35 -1.37 0.44
N TYR A 138 23.21 -1.17 -0.56
CA TYR A 138 23.37 -2.07 -1.71
C TYR A 138 24.22 -3.27 -1.32
#